data_AF-A0A9Q4GX83-F1
#
_entry.id   AF-A0A9Q4GX83-F1
#
_cell.length_a   1.000
_cell.length_b   1.000
_cell.length_c   1.000
_cell.angle_alpha   90.00
_cell.angle_beta   90.00
_cell.angle_gamma   90.00
#
_symmetry.space_group_name_H-M   'P 1'
#
loop_
_entity.id
_entity.type
_entity.pdbx_description
1 polymer ?
#
loop_
_entity_poly.entity_id
_entity_poly.type
_entity_poly.pdbx_seq_one_letter_code
_entity_poly.pdbx_strand_id
1 'polypeptide(L)'
;MTDTIESSTSLARETTLDPVTFEVLKNAFATSVDLMSEQILRTCYSFVIYSRDFSSALCDAAGNTVMQGSADIAVHVGTLHFQCKAVIEQFGDDIHPGDVFAINDPYRGGTHLNDVSFVRPIFSEGRIIAFAQNKGHWADIGGNTPGSFEVAATEHYSEGLRITPLRVWSKGVYLRVVALLLVSNTRAPDLAMGDLQAQAEATAVCEREVLRLADRYGTDTVVLAMQETQD
;
A
#
# COMPACT_ATOMS: atom_id res chain seq x y z
N MET A 1 54.54 24.34 -23.03
CA MET A 1 54.69 23.67 -21.74
C MET A 1 54.06 24.61 -20.71
N THR A 2 52.77 24.92 -20.77
CA THR A 2 51.59 24.02 -20.64
C THR A 2 51.81 23.01 -19.52
N ASP A 3 51.18 23.29 -18.37
CA ASP A 3 50.10 22.45 -17.85
C ASP A 3 49.42 23.18 -16.68
N THR A 4 48.27 23.79 -16.97
CA THR A 4 47.31 24.23 -15.96
C THR A 4 46.37 23.06 -15.75
N ILE A 5 46.43 22.46 -14.56
CA ILE A 5 45.55 21.36 -14.16
C ILE A 5 44.15 21.96 -13.99
N GLU A 6 43.28 21.74 -14.97
CA GLU A 6 41.85 21.96 -14.83
C GLU A 6 41.30 20.94 -13.83
N SER A 7 40.89 21.47 -12.68
CA SER A 7 40.07 20.79 -11.69
C SER A 7 38.72 20.43 -12.32
N SER A 8 38.55 19.18 -12.73
CA SER A 8 37.25 18.62 -13.08
C SER A 8 36.43 18.40 -11.80
N THR A 9 35.82 19.46 -11.29
CA THR A 9 34.71 19.31 -10.32
C THR A 9 33.53 18.71 -11.07
N SER A 10 33.37 17.41 -10.88
CA SER A 10 32.15 16.66 -11.17
C SER A 10 30.94 17.43 -10.65
N LEU A 11 30.11 17.95 -11.56
CA LEU A 11 28.77 18.45 -11.28
C LEU A 11 27.93 17.27 -10.75
N ALA A 12 27.91 17.09 -9.43
CA ALA A 12 26.82 16.37 -8.79
C ALA A 12 25.53 17.12 -9.14
N ARG A 13 24.54 16.41 -9.68
CA ARG A 13 23.23 16.96 -10.03
C ARG A 13 22.58 17.50 -8.75
N GLU A 14 22.60 18.81 -8.56
CA GLU A 14 21.67 19.52 -7.68
C GLU A 14 20.29 19.48 -8.33
N THR A 15 19.63 18.32 -8.30
CA THR A 15 18.19 18.21 -8.52
C THR A 15 17.53 18.05 -7.16
N THR A 16 17.72 19.06 -6.31
CA THR A 16 16.96 19.21 -5.08
C THR A 16 15.78 20.13 -5.35
N LEU A 17 14.59 19.76 -4.89
CA LEU A 17 13.41 20.60 -4.98
C LEU A 17 13.61 21.89 -4.20
N ASP A 18 12.91 22.94 -4.64
CA ASP A 18 12.72 24.12 -3.82
C ASP A 18 12.16 23.68 -2.43
N PRO A 19 12.79 24.10 -1.31
CA PRO A 19 12.38 23.66 0.02
C PRO A 19 10.90 23.93 0.34
N VAL A 20 10.31 24.99 -0.22
CA VAL A 20 8.89 25.29 -0.03
C VAL A 20 8.02 24.26 -0.74
N THR A 21 8.32 23.96 -2.00
CA THR A 21 7.62 22.95 -2.81
C THR A 21 7.77 21.56 -2.18
N PHE A 22 8.98 21.20 -1.72
CA PHE A 22 9.22 19.95 -1.02
C PHE A 22 8.33 19.82 0.22
N GLU A 23 8.34 20.80 1.13
CA GLU A 23 7.53 20.74 2.34
C GLU A 23 6.03 20.71 2.03
N VAL A 24 5.57 21.44 1.02
CA VAL A 24 4.16 21.37 0.58
C VAL A 24 3.81 19.97 0.09
N LEU A 25 4.64 19.34 -0.75
CA LEU A 25 4.38 18.00 -1.28
C LEU A 25 4.48 16.92 -0.19
N LYS A 26 5.48 16.98 0.68
CA LYS A 26 5.65 16.07 1.81
C LYS A 26 4.42 16.08 2.74
N ASN A 27 3.93 17.26 3.10
CA ASN A 27 2.71 17.39 3.90
C ASN A 27 1.46 16.92 3.13
N ALA A 28 1.42 17.13 1.81
CA ALA A 28 0.34 16.62 0.98
C ALA A 28 0.35 15.08 0.87
N PHE A 29 1.52 14.44 0.87
CA PHE A 29 1.64 12.97 0.94
C PHE A 29 1.10 12.45 2.28
N ALA A 30 1.47 13.07 3.40
CA ALA A 30 0.92 12.73 4.72
C ALA A 30 -0.60 12.86 4.73
N THR A 31 -1.12 13.97 4.20
CA THR A 31 -2.56 14.20 4.05
C THR A 31 -3.23 13.14 3.19
N SER A 32 -2.59 12.71 2.09
CA SER A 32 -3.14 11.69 1.18
C SER A 32 -3.29 10.33 1.88
N VAL A 33 -2.31 9.96 2.70
CA VAL A 33 -2.36 8.73 3.51
C VAL A 33 -3.38 8.85 4.64
N ASP A 34 -3.46 9.99 5.31
CA ASP A 34 -4.45 10.21 6.38
C ASP A 34 -5.89 10.22 5.85
N LEU A 35 -6.12 10.76 4.64
CA LEU A 35 -7.43 10.69 3.98
C LEU A 35 -7.82 9.24 3.62
N MET A 36 -6.86 8.40 3.23
CA MET A 36 -7.07 6.97 3.06
C MET A 36 -7.43 6.30 4.39
N SER A 37 -6.73 6.62 5.48
CA SER A 37 -7.03 6.13 6.83
C SER A 37 -8.41 6.57 7.34
N GLU A 38 -8.83 7.80 7.06
CA GLU A 38 -10.15 8.29 7.42
C GLU A 38 -11.26 7.61 6.60
N GLN A 39 -11.00 7.36 5.32
CA GLN A 39 -11.96 6.67 4.45
C GLN A 39 -12.26 5.26 4.96
N ILE A 40 -11.24 4.47 5.28
CA ILE A 40 -11.45 3.12 5.82
C ILE A 40 -12.20 3.17 7.15
N LEU A 41 -11.83 4.06 8.08
CA LEU A 41 -12.49 4.15 9.39
C LEU A 41 -14.00 4.44 9.28
N ARG A 42 -14.40 5.20 8.27
CA ARG A 42 -15.82 5.55 8.02
C ARG A 42 -16.60 4.47 7.29
N THR A 43 -15.93 3.55 6.61
CA THR A 43 -16.56 2.60 5.68
C THR A 43 -16.34 1.15 6.05
N CYS A 44 -15.47 0.86 7.02
CA CYS A 44 -15.25 -0.48 7.54
C CYS A 44 -16.51 -1.04 8.22
N TYR A 45 -16.61 -2.36 8.21
CA TYR A 45 -17.74 -3.12 8.73
C TYR A 45 -17.37 -3.83 10.03
N SER A 46 -16.14 -4.34 10.17
CA SER A 46 -15.75 -5.02 11.40
C SER A 46 -15.36 -4.04 12.50
N PHE A 47 -15.65 -4.46 13.74
CA PHE A 47 -15.25 -3.72 14.93
C PHE A 47 -13.73 -3.63 15.10
N VAL A 48 -12.97 -4.60 14.56
CA VAL A 48 -11.51 -4.65 14.67
C VAL A 48 -10.87 -3.50 13.90
N ILE A 49 -11.25 -3.32 12.63
CA ILE A 49 -10.80 -2.18 11.82
C ILE A 49 -11.36 -0.87 12.39
N TYR A 50 -12.62 -0.84 12.84
CA TYR A 50 -13.20 0.35 13.49
C TYR A 50 -12.42 0.77 14.77
N SER A 51 -11.84 -0.20 15.48
CA SER A 51 -10.97 0.04 16.64
C SER A 51 -9.56 0.50 16.26
N ARG A 52 -9.33 0.84 14.99
CA ARG A 52 -8.07 1.29 14.39
C ARG A 52 -6.99 0.22 14.26
N ASP A 53 -7.38 -1.04 14.12
CA ASP A 53 -6.44 -2.10 13.76
C ASP A 53 -6.21 -2.16 12.23
N PHE A 54 -5.60 -1.10 11.72
CA PHE A 54 -5.21 -0.95 10.32
C PHE A 54 -4.04 0.03 10.18
N SER A 55 -3.41 0.06 9.02
CA SER A 55 -2.37 1.03 8.68
C SER A 55 -2.36 1.34 7.19
N SER A 56 -1.83 2.50 6.84
CA SER A 56 -1.95 3.08 5.51
C SER A 56 -0.59 3.59 5.06
N ALA A 57 -0.20 3.31 3.81
CA ALA A 57 1.07 3.78 3.29
C ALA A 57 0.96 4.24 1.83
N LEU A 58 1.81 5.21 1.50
CA LEU A 58 2.17 5.58 0.14
C LEU A 58 3.57 5.04 -0.12
N CYS A 59 3.75 4.30 -1.20
CA CYS A 59 5.02 3.79 -1.66
C CYS A 59 5.40 4.40 -3.02
N ASP A 60 6.69 4.52 -3.30
CA ASP A 60 7.20 4.91 -4.61
C ASP A 60 7.00 3.79 -5.65
N ALA A 61 7.39 4.04 -6.91
CA ALA A 61 7.28 3.07 -7.99
C ALA A 61 8.11 1.78 -7.78
N ALA A 62 9.11 1.80 -6.89
CA ALA A 62 9.90 0.62 -6.50
C ALA A 62 9.35 -0.07 -5.24
N GLY A 63 8.23 0.40 -4.70
CA GLY A 63 7.60 -0.13 -3.51
C GLY A 63 8.30 0.25 -2.20
N ASN A 64 9.20 1.24 -2.19
CA ASN A 64 9.74 1.78 -0.93
C ASN A 64 8.73 2.73 -0.30
N THR A 65 8.63 2.72 1.03
CA THR A 65 7.73 3.63 1.74
C THR A 65 8.14 5.08 1.51
N VAL A 66 7.19 5.92 1.12
CA VAL A 66 7.30 7.39 1.08
C VAL A 66 6.68 7.99 2.32
N MET A 67 5.48 7.54 2.69
CA MET A 67 4.72 8.09 3.80
C MET A 67 3.82 7.04 4.43
N GLN A 68 3.54 7.20 5.72
CA GLN A 68 2.70 6.30 6.51
C GLN A 68 1.64 7.09 7.28
N GLY A 69 0.59 6.41 7.73
CA GLY A 69 -0.51 7.06 8.44
C GLY A 69 -0.07 7.57 9.80
N SER A 70 -0.58 8.73 10.19
CA SER A 70 -0.24 9.40 11.45
C SER A 70 -0.61 8.62 12.72
N ALA A 71 -1.54 7.67 12.60
CA ALA A 71 -2.03 6.84 13.69
C ALA A 71 -2.00 5.35 13.33
N ASP A 72 -0.97 4.96 12.58
CA ASP A 72 -0.68 3.58 12.21
C ASP A 72 -0.08 2.78 13.37
N ILE A 73 -0.17 1.46 13.28
CA ILE A 73 0.35 0.55 14.29
C ILE A 73 1.83 0.29 14.01
N ALA A 74 2.68 0.47 15.01
CA ALA A 74 4.14 0.34 14.89
C ALA A 74 4.60 -0.99 14.26
N VAL A 75 3.88 -2.09 14.47
CA VAL A 75 4.20 -3.40 13.88
C VAL A 75 3.99 -3.45 12.36
N HIS A 76 3.05 -2.67 11.83
CA HIS A 76 2.81 -2.58 10.39
C HIS A 76 3.86 -1.73 9.68
N VAL A 77 4.31 -0.66 10.35
CA VAL A 77 5.18 0.39 9.77
C VAL A 77 6.46 -0.18 9.14
N GLY A 78 7.06 -1.18 9.78
CA GLY A 78 8.28 -1.83 9.29
C GLY A 78 8.07 -2.85 8.17
N THR A 79 6.82 -3.26 7.86
CA THR A 79 6.54 -4.42 7.00
C THR A 79 5.74 -4.11 5.74
N LEU A 80 4.97 -3.02 5.71
CA LEU A 80 4.06 -2.67 4.60
C LEU A 80 4.76 -2.71 3.23
N HIS A 81 5.92 -2.06 3.12
CA HIS A 81 6.69 -1.96 1.89
C HIS A 81 7.11 -3.31 1.30
N PHE A 82 7.35 -4.34 2.12
CA PHE A 82 7.67 -5.68 1.62
C PHE A 82 6.48 -6.31 0.88
N GLN A 83 5.26 -6.06 1.32
CA GLN A 83 4.06 -6.56 0.64
C GLN A 83 3.80 -5.81 -0.67
N CYS A 84 4.09 -4.51 -0.73
CA CYS A 84 4.07 -3.75 -1.99
C CYS A 84 5.10 -4.33 -2.98
N LYS A 85 6.34 -4.55 -2.53
CA LYS A 85 7.40 -5.17 -3.33
C LYS A 85 7.05 -6.59 -3.79
N ALA A 86 6.36 -7.37 -2.96
CA ALA A 86 5.90 -8.71 -3.33
C ALA A 86 4.86 -8.69 -4.47
N VAL A 87 3.97 -7.70 -4.49
CA VAL A 87 3.06 -7.47 -5.61
C VAL A 87 3.84 -7.11 -6.87
N ILE A 88 4.77 -6.15 -6.78
CA ILE A 88 5.61 -5.73 -7.92
C ILE A 88 6.39 -6.92 -8.50
N GLU A 89 7.06 -7.69 -7.64
CA GLU A 89 7.85 -8.87 -8.04
C GLU A 89 6.99 -9.93 -8.73
N GLN A 90 5.78 -10.20 -8.22
CA GLN A 90 4.96 -11.26 -8.76
C GLN A 90 4.31 -10.91 -10.10
N PHE A 91 3.86 -9.68 -10.28
CA PHE A 91 3.13 -9.27 -11.47
C PHE A 91 4.04 -8.64 -12.54
N GLY A 92 5.17 -8.05 -12.16
CA GLY A 92 6.10 -7.41 -13.09
C GLY A 92 5.39 -6.40 -13.99
N ASP A 93 5.46 -6.61 -15.29
CA ASP A 93 4.81 -5.75 -16.30
C ASP A 93 3.28 -5.98 -16.42
N ASP A 94 2.71 -7.00 -15.77
CA ASP A 94 1.25 -7.28 -15.72
C ASP A 94 0.57 -6.46 -14.60
N ILE A 95 0.89 -5.18 -14.49
CA ILE A 95 0.24 -4.24 -13.56
C ILE A 95 -0.39 -3.13 -14.38
N HIS A 96 -1.68 -2.87 -14.17
CA HIS A 96 -2.44 -1.94 -15.00
C HIS A 96 -3.22 -0.90 -14.17
N PRO A 97 -3.56 0.26 -14.75
CA PRO A 97 -4.46 1.22 -14.13
C PRO A 97 -5.77 0.55 -13.72
N GLY A 98 -6.23 0.83 -12.50
CA GLY A 98 -7.45 0.26 -11.92
C GLY A 98 -7.31 -1.19 -11.43
N ASP A 99 -6.10 -1.76 -11.43
CA ASP A 99 -5.86 -3.00 -10.69
C ASP A 99 -5.87 -2.74 -9.18
N VAL A 100 -6.28 -3.73 -8.39
CA VAL A 100 -6.10 -3.76 -6.93
C VAL A 100 -5.68 -5.17 -6.56
N PHE A 101 -4.67 -5.28 -5.70
CA PHE A 101 -4.10 -6.55 -5.25
C PHE A 101 -4.36 -6.78 -3.77
N ALA A 102 -4.54 -8.03 -3.36
CA ALA A 102 -4.64 -8.45 -1.96
C ALA A 102 -3.48 -9.39 -1.60
N ILE A 103 -2.97 -9.28 -0.38
CA ILE A 103 -1.87 -10.10 0.15
C ILE A 103 -1.87 -10.11 1.69
N ASN A 104 -1.66 -11.28 2.32
CA ASN A 104 -1.36 -11.39 3.76
C ASN A 104 -0.14 -12.30 4.03
N ASP A 105 0.50 -12.81 2.99
CA ASP A 105 1.52 -13.86 3.07
C ASP A 105 2.68 -13.50 4.02
N PRO A 106 2.86 -14.23 5.14
CA PRO A 106 3.89 -13.92 6.14
C PRO A 106 5.31 -14.11 5.58
N TYR A 107 5.48 -14.95 4.57
CA TYR A 107 6.76 -15.14 3.90
C TYR A 107 7.11 -13.99 2.94
N ARG A 108 6.19 -13.03 2.75
CA ARG A 108 6.34 -11.89 1.83
C ARG A 108 5.97 -10.55 2.48
N GLY A 109 6.27 -10.40 3.77
CA GLY A 109 6.05 -9.15 4.52
C GLY A 109 4.72 -9.08 5.28
N GLY A 110 3.93 -10.16 5.30
CA GLY A 110 2.80 -10.29 6.22
C GLY A 110 3.28 -10.39 7.67
N THR A 111 2.52 -9.77 8.58
CA THR A 111 2.78 -9.78 10.03
C THR A 111 2.18 -11.03 10.68
N HIS A 112 0.98 -11.39 10.25
CA HIS A 112 0.28 -12.67 10.46
C HIS A 112 -0.88 -12.74 9.45
N LEU A 113 -1.60 -13.86 9.37
CA LEU A 113 -2.59 -14.09 8.31
C LEU A 113 -3.80 -13.13 8.38
N ASN A 114 -4.15 -12.61 9.55
CA ASN A 114 -5.30 -11.71 9.68
C ASN A 114 -5.02 -10.30 9.13
N ASP A 115 -3.75 -9.92 8.97
CA ASP A 115 -3.39 -8.61 8.44
C ASP A 115 -3.36 -8.63 6.90
N VAL A 116 -4.52 -8.34 6.30
CA VAL A 116 -4.70 -8.35 4.86
C VAL A 116 -4.41 -6.96 4.28
N SER A 117 -3.42 -6.89 3.40
CA SER A 117 -3.03 -5.69 2.67
C SER A 117 -3.69 -5.63 1.30
N PHE A 118 -4.17 -4.43 0.96
CA PHE A 118 -4.62 -4.04 -0.36
C PHE A 118 -3.62 -3.06 -0.97
N VAL A 119 -3.17 -3.33 -2.19
CA VAL A 119 -2.17 -2.52 -2.90
C VAL A 119 -2.75 -2.07 -4.23
N ARG A 120 -2.72 -0.77 -4.49
CA ARG A 120 -3.22 -0.15 -5.72
C ARG A 120 -2.09 0.62 -6.41
N PRO A 121 -1.75 0.31 -7.68
CA PRO A 121 -0.81 1.10 -8.45
C PRO A 121 -1.44 2.45 -8.84
N ILE A 122 -0.62 3.51 -8.81
CA ILE A 122 -1.01 4.86 -9.21
C ILE A 122 -0.25 5.18 -10.50
N PHE A 123 -0.99 5.46 -11.57
CA PHE A 123 -0.45 5.74 -12.90
C PHE A 123 -0.60 7.20 -13.28
N SER A 124 0.48 7.84 -13.70
CA SER A 124 0.46 9.14 -14.37
C SER A 124 1.25 9.04 -15.66
N GLU A 125 0.79 9.69 -16.73
CA GLU A 125 1.46 9.73 -18.03
C GLU A 125 1.85 8.35 -18.58
N GLY A 126 1.02 7.33 -18.32
CA GLY A 126 1.22 5.96 -18.81
C GLY A 126 2.27 5.13 -18.07
N ARG A 127 2.83 5.62 -16.95
CA ARG A 127 3.75 4.88 -16.09
C ARG A 127 3.29 4.83 -14.64
N ILE A 128 3.73 3.81 -13.91
CA ILE A 128 3.56 3.76 -12.46
C ILE A 128 4.43 4.85 -11.83
N ILE A 129 3.84 5.64 -10.93
CA ILE A 129 4.56 6.66 -10.17
C ILE A 129 4.60 6.34 -8.68
N ALA A 130 3.63 5.58 -8.18
CA ALA A 130 3.49 5.24 -6.77
C ALA A 130 2.54 4.04 -6.58
N PHE A 131 2.44 3.55 -5.35
CA PHE A 131 1.41 2.62 -4.91
C PHE A 131 0.75 3.13 -3.62
N ALA A 132 -0.58 3.06 -3.56
CA ALA A 132 -1.33 3.23 -2.32
C ALA A 132 -1.55 1.86 -1.68
N GLN A 133 -1.32 1.76 -0.38
CA GLN A 133 -1.49 0.53 0.38
C GLN A 133 -2.31 0.76 1.64
N ASN A 134 -3.25 -0.14 1.90
CA ASN A 134 -3.94 -0.21 3.17
C ASN A 134 -3.90 -1.65 3.71
N LYS A 135 -3.43 -1.82 4.95
CA LYS A 135 -3.44 -3.09 5.69
C LYS A 135 -4.50 -3.00 6.78
N GLY A 136 -5.34 -4.02 6.91
CA GLY A 136 -6.38 -4.08 7.92
C GLY A 136 -6.42 -5.46 8.56
N HIS A 137 -6.64 -5.50 9.87
CA HIS A 137 -6.78 -6.74 10.60
C HIS A 137 -8.19 -7.28 10.46
N TRP A 138 -8.32 -8.39 9.76
CA TRP A 138 -9.58 -9.12 9.65
C TRP A 138 -9.79 -9.96 10.90
N ALA A 139 -10.96 -9.86 11.54
CA ALA A 139 -11.22 -10.54 12.81
C ALA A 139 -11.05 -12.09 12.75
N ASP A 140 -11.18 -12.66 11.56
CA ASP A 140 -11.06 -14.08 11.28
C ASP A 140 -10.59 -14.28 9.83
N ILE A 141 -9.68 -15.22 9.61
CA ILE A 141 -9.15 -15.61 8.29
C ILE A 141 -9.34 -17.11 8.02
N GLY A 142 -10.27 -17.75 8.76
CA GLY A 142 -10.48 -19.19 8.75
C GLY A 142 -9.60 -19.92 9.76
N GLY A 143 -9.16 -21.13 9.41
CA GLY A 143 -8.30 -21.95 10.28
C GLY A 143 -9.05 -22.76 11.34
N ASN A 144 -8.30 -23.46 12.18
CA ASN A 144 -8.84 -24.45 13.12
C ASN A 144 -9.68 -23.82 14.25
N THR A 145 -9.27 -22.65 14.75
CA THR A 145 -9.92 -21.98 15.89
C THR A 145 -10.54 -20.65 15.47
N PRO A 146 -11.71 -20.26 16.01
CA PRO A 146 -12.29 -18.92 15.77
C PRO A 146 -11.39 -17.79 16.25
N GLY A 147 -11.26 -16.76 15.42
CA GLY A 147 -10.55 -15.52 15.75
C GLY A 147 -9.22 -15.38 15.01
N SER A 148 -8.27 -14.67 15.62
CA SER A 148 -7.03 -14.25 14.97
C SER A 148 -5.81 -15.12 15.24
N PHE A 149 -5.75 -15.85 16.35
CA PHE A 149 -4.55 -16.59 16.75
C PHE A 149 -4.89 -18.01 17.16
N GLU A 150 -4.27 -18.98 16.48
CA GLU A 150 -4.25 -20.38 16.89
C GLU A 150 -2.93 -20.66 17.64
N VAL A 151 -3.00 -20.63 18.97
CA VAL A 151 -1.82 -20.79 19.85
C VAL A 151 -1.23 -22.20 19.83
N ALA A 152 -1.99 -23.20 19.39
CA ALA A 152 -1.56 -24.58 19.27
C ALA A 152 -1.08 -24.95 17.85
N ALA A 153 -1.06 -23.99 16.91
CA ALA A 153 -0.62 -24.23 15.55
C ALA A 153 0.85 -24.64 15.54
N THR A 154 1.14 -25.79 14.93
CA THR A 154 2.51 -26.23 14.63
C THR A 154 2.91 -25.94 13.18
N GLU A 155 1.92 -25.59 12.35
CA GLU A 155 2.07 -25.28 10.94
C GLU A 155 1.03 -24.26 10.48
N HIS A 156 1.44 -23.39 9.56
CA HIS A 156 0.60 -22.29 9.05
C HIS A 156 -0.68 -22.74 8.35
N TYR A 157 -0.76 -23.99 7.86
CA TYR A 157 -1.96 -24.53 7.24
C TYR A 157 -3.17 -24.56 8.19
N SER A 158 -2.91 -24.63 9.50
CA SER A 158 -3.95 -24.61 10.54
C SER A 158 -4.38 -23.20 10.96
N GLU A 159 -3.58 -22.18 10.60
CA GLU A 159 -3.76 -20.79 11.01
C GLU A 159 -4.75 -20.02 10.13
N GLY A 160 -5.12 -20.57 8.98
CA GLY A 160 -6.15 -20.01 8.10
C GLY A 160 -5.68 -19.74 6.67
N LEU A 161 -6.40 -18.87 5.97
CA LEU A 161 -6.17 -18.61 4.56
C LEU A 161 -4.93 -17.74 4.35
N ARG A 162 -3.88 -18.36 3.78
CA ARG A 162 -2.73 -17.66 3.24
C ARG A 162 -3.02 -17.13 1.83
N ILE A 163 -2.92 -15.82 1.67
CA ILE A 163 -3.15 -15.05 0.45
C ILE A 163 -1.80 -14.56 -0.06
N THR A 164 -1.24 -15.30 -1.04
CA THR A 164 -0.16 -14.79 -1.90
C THR A 164 -0.68 -13.59 -2.70
N PRO A 165 0.18 -12.68 -3.22
CA PRO A 165 -0.28 -11.59 -4.06
C PRO A 165 -1.26 -12.07 -5.12
N LEU A 166 -2.47 -11.52 -5.12
CA LEU A 166 -3.48 -11.85 -6.11
C LEU A 166 -4.29 -10.61 -6.44
N ARG A 167 -4.89 -10.60 -7.63
CA ARG A 167 -5.67 -9.47 -8.11
C ARG A 167 -7.13 -9.62 -7.66
N VAL A 168 -7.69 -8.55 -7.08
CA VAL A 168 -9.11 -8.46 -6.66
C VAL A 168 -9.92 -7.47 -7.52
N TRP A 169 -9.25 -6.52 -8.17
CA TRP A 169 -9.80 -5.75 -9.29
C TRP A 169 -8.84 -5.84 -10.47
N SER A 170 -9.36 -6.09 -11.67
CA SER A 170 -8.57 -6.08 -12.89
C SER A 170 -9.04 -5.00 -13.85
N LYS A 171 -8.16 -4.02 -14.10
CA LYS A 171 -8.42 -2.90 -15.01
C LYS A 171 -9.75 -2.19 -14.69
N GLY A 172 -10.01 -1.97 -13.40
CA GLY A 172 -11.24 -1.37 -12.88
C GLY A 172 -12.42 -2.35 -12.73
N VAL A 173 -12.30 -3.60 -13.16
CA VAL A 173 -13.36 -4.61 -13.04
C VAL A 173 -13.18 -5.41 -11.75
N TYR A 174 -14.18 -5.34 -10.86
CA TYR A 174 -14.20 -6.11 -9.63
C TYR A 174 -14.27 -7.63 -9.89
N LEU A 175 -13.29 -8.36 -9.38
CA LEU A 175 -13.21 -9.82 -9.51
C LEU A 175 -14.00 -10.50 -8.40
N ARG A 176 -15.33 -10.39 -8.47
CA ARG A 176 -16.26 -10.91 -7.45
C ARG A 176 -16.00 -12.36 -7.05
N VAL A 177 -15.63 -13.23 -7.99
CA VAL A 177 -15.36 -14.65 -7.71
C VAL A 177 -14.12 -14.82 -6.82
N VAL A 178 -13.09 -14.00 -7.02
CA VAL A 178 -11.88 -14.01 -6.18
C VAL A 178 -12.21 -13.49 -4.79
N ALA A 179 -12.92 -12.37 -4.70
CA ALA A 179 -13.33 -11.82 -3.40
C ALA A 179 -14.22 -12.81 -2.62
N LEU A 180 -15.15 -13.49 -3.28
CA LEU A 180 -15.95 -14.54 -2.67
C LEU A 180 -15.09 -15.72 -2.19
N LEU A 181 -14.11 -16.14 -2.97
CA LEU A 181 -13.18 -17.19 -2.56
C LEU A 181 -12.44 -16.80 -1.28
N LEU A 182 -11.99 -15.55 -1.16
CA LEU A 182 -11.32 -15.05 0.05
C LEU A 182 -12.25 -15.05 1.26
N VAL A 183 -13.37 -14.33 1.16
CA VAL A 183 -14.22 -14.09 2.35
C VAL A 183 -15.02 -15.33 2.78
N SER A 184 -15.32 -16.26 1.86
CA SER A 184 -16.06 -17.49 2.21
C SER A 184 -15.25 -18.45 3.09
N ASN A 185 -13.95 -18.22 3.22
CA ASN A 185 -13.09 -18.95 4.14
C ASN A 185 -13.01 -18.32 5.53
N THR A 186 -13.75 -17.24 5.80
CA THR A 186 -13.84 -16.62 7.13
C THR A 186 -15.16 -16.98 7.80
N ARG A 187 -15.21 -16.84 9.14
CA ARG A 187 -16.43 -17.09 9.92
C ARG A 187 -17.51 -16.02 9.79
N ALA A 188 -17.16 -14.83 9.28
CA ALA A 188 -18.07 -13.70 9.09
C ALA A 188 -17.89 -13.09 7.68
N PRO A 189 -18.28 -13.81 6.61
CA PRO A 189 -17.99 -13.43 5.23
C PRO A 189 -18.59 -12.08 4.82
N ASP A 190 -19.76 -11.70 5.35
CA ASP A 190 -20.40 -10.43 5.02
C ASP A 190 -19.61 -9.22 5.58
N LEU A 191 -19.07 -9.34 6.80
CA LEU A 191 -18.21 -8.31 7.39
C LEU A 191 -16.88 -8.23 6.65
N ALA A 192 -16.26 -9.37 6.37
CA ALA A 192 -15.01 -9.44 5.62
C ALA A 192 -15.15 -8.90 4.18
N MET A 193 -16.31 -9.11 3.54
CA MET A 193 -16.62 -8.53 2.23
C MET A 193 -16.73 -7.01 2.30
N GLY A 194 -17.38 -6.48 3.34
CA GLY A 194 -17.46 -5.04 3.60
C GLY A 194 -16.08 -4.43 3.82
N ASP A 195 -15.25 -5.05 4.65
CA ASP A 195 -13.88 -4.60 4.92
C ASP A 195 -12.98 -4.69 3.67
N LEU A 196 -13.06 -5.77 2.90
CA LEU A 196 -12.34 -5.91 1.62
C LEU A 196 -12.63 -4.74 0.68
N GLN A 197 -13.91 -4.36 0.54
CA GLN A 197 -14.31 -3.24 -0.30
C GLN A 197 -13.87 -1.90 0.30
N ALA A 198 -14.04 -1.72 1.62
CA ALA A 198 -13.63 -0.51 2.33
C ALA A 198 -12.12 -0.25 2.18
N GLN A 199 -11.27 -1.28 2.34
CA GLN A 199 -9.83 -1.18 2.15
C GLN A 199 -9.47 -0.86 0.69
N ALA A 200 -10.07 -1.54 -0.27
CA ALA A 200 -9.83 -1.28 -1.69
C ALA A 200 -10.22 0.16 -2.08
N GLU A 201 -11.36 0.67 -1.62
CA GLU A 201 -11.81 2.04 -1.90
C GLU A 201 -11.01 3.09 -1.12
N ALA A 202 -10.50 2.77 0.06
CA ALA A 202 -9.57 3.64 0.77
C ALA A 202 -8.30 3.91 -0.06
N THR A 203 -7.73 2.89 -0.71
CA THR A 203 -6.59 3.09 -1.63
C THR A 203 -6.93 3.98 -2.83
N ALA A 204 -8.18 3.99 -3.28
CA ALA A 204 -8.68 4.88 -4.34
C ALA A 204 -8.61 6.35 -3.94
N VAL A 205 -8.81 6.66 -2.65
CA VAL A 205 -8.73 8.04 -2.15
C VAL A 205 -7.31 8.57 -2.25
N CYS A 206 -6.32 7.78 -1.83
CA CYS A 206 -4.91 8.14 -1.95
C CYS A 206 -4.50 8.29 -3.43
N GLU A 207 -4.92 7.36 -4.29
CA GLU A 207 -4.71 7.45 -5.76
C GLU A 207 -5.19 8.79 -6.32
N ARG A 208 -6.44 9.20 -6.04
CA ARG A 208 -6.97 10.48 -6.53
C ARG A 208 -6.17 11.69 -6.02
N GLU A 209 -5.77 11.70 -4.76
CA GLU A 209 -5.01 12.81 -4.20
C GLU A 209 -3.61 12.91 -4.83
N VAL A 210 -2.91 11.79 -5.01
CA VAL A 210 -1.60 11.77 -5.67
C VAL A 210 -1.70 12.22 -7.13
N LEU A 211 -2.74 11.77 -7.85
CA LEU A 211 -2.98 12.23 -9.23
C LEU A 211 -3.30 13.73 -9.29
N ARG A 212 -4.08 14.25 -8.35
CA ARG A 212 -4.34 15.70 -8.23
C ARG A 212 -3.05 16.49 -7.99
N LEU A 213 -2.09 15.94 -7.24
CA LEU A 213 -0.77 16.55 -7.06
C LEU A 213 0.05 16.50 -8.34
N ALA A 214 0.06 15.36 -9.05
CA ALA A 214 0.75 15.22 -10.33
C ALA A 214 0.21 16.18 -11.38
N ASP A 215 -1.11 16.34 -11.49
CA ASP A 215 -1.75 17.30 -12.40
C ASP A 215 -1.37 18.76 -12.09
N ARG A 216 -1.17 19.09 -10.81
CA ARG A 216 -0.90 20.47 -10.35
C ARG A 216 0.57 20.84 -10.41
N TYR A 217 1.45 19.93 -10.01
CA TYR A 217 2.88 20.19 -9.82
C TYR A 217 3.75 19.56 -10.92
N GLY A 218 3.18 18.67 -11.73
CA GLY A 218 3.91 17.86 -12.71
C GLY A 218 4.31 16.50 -12.14
N THR A 219 4.18 15.46 -12.97
CA THR A 219 4.47 14.07 -12.58
C THR A 219 5.91 13.90 -12.07
N ASP A 220 6.89 14.44 -12.79
CA ASP A 220 8.31 14.29 -12.43
C ASP A 220 8.65 15.02 -11.12
N THR A 221 8.02 16.17 -10.86
CA THR A 221 8.17 16.91 -9.59
C THR A 221 7.62 16.12 -8.41
N VAL A 222 6.46 15.47 -8.56
CA VAL A 222 5.89 14.61 -7.52
C VAL A 222 6.77 13.40 -7.25
N VAL A 223 7.30 12.75 -8.30
CA VAL A 223 8.21 11.61 -8.15
C VAL A 223 9.51 12.02 -7.46
N LEU A 224 10.09 13.16 -7.81
CA LEU A 224 11.28 13.68 -7.14
C LEU A 224 11.01 13.97 -5.66
N ALA A 225 9.86 14.54 -5.33
CA ALA A 225 9.49 14.80 -3.93
C ALA A 225 9.32 13.52 -3.11
N MET A 226 8.81 12.44 -3.72
CA MET A 226 8.74 11.13 -3.07
C MET A 226 10.15 10.59 -2.76
N GLN A 227 11.10 10.76 -3.68
CA GLN A 227 12.49 10.35 -3.49
C GLN A 227 13.16 11.15 -2.36
N GLU A 228 13.06 12.48 -2.38
CA GLU A 228 13.64 13.33 -1.32
C GLU A 228 13.00 13.12 0.05
N THR A 229 11.76 12.61 0.12
CA THR A 229 11.12 12.28 1.40
C THR A 229 11.76 11.05 2.07
N GLN A 230 12.45 10.21 1.29
CA GLN A 230 13.08 8.97 1.74
C GLN A 230 14.56 9.14 2.12
N ASP A 231 15.18 10.25 1.72
CA ASP A 231 16.55 10.64 2.05
C ASP A 231 16.68 11.11 3.51
#